data_AF-A0A3B5K7Y8-F1
#
_entry.id   AF-A0A3B5K7Y8-F1
#
_cell.length_a   1.000
_cell.length_b   1.000
_cell.length_c   1.000
_cell.angle_alpha   90.00
_cell.angle_beta   90.00
_cell.angle_gamma   90.00
#
_symmetry.space_group_name_H-M   'P 1'
#
loop_
_entity.id
_entity.type
_entity.pdbx_description
1 polymer ?
#
loop_
_entity_poly.entity_id
_entity_poly.type
_entity_poly.pdbx_seq_one_letter_code
_entity_poly.pdbx_strand_id
1 'polypeptide(L)'
;MSLQSLRGESVSWSQSHAHTKVRSEVRGGGKKPWRQKGSGRARHGSIRSPLWRGGGVSHGPRGPTSYYYMLPMKVRVQGLKVALSSKMSQSYLHVVDSLAIPTPDPQYLRDLIGHRHWGQSVLIVDV
;
A
#
# COMPACT_ATOMS: atom_id res chain seq x y z
N MET A 1 9.72 -7.58 -17.59
CA MET A 1 9.67 -6.79 -16.33
C MET A 1 9.27 -7.74 -15.21
N SER A 2 10.15 -8.03 -14.25
CA SER A 2 9.77 -8.93 -13.15
C SER A 2 8.73 -8.24 -12.25
N LEU A 3 7.66 -8.95 -11.91
CA LEU A 3 6.54 -8.53 -11.04
C LEU A 3 6.95 -8.05 -9.63
N GLN A 4 8.25 -8.05 -9.31
CA GLN A 4 8.81 -7.63 -8.03
C GLN A 4 8.98 -6.10 -7.95
N SER A 5 9.24 -5.41 -9.07
CA SER A 5 9.42 -3.95 -9.07
C SER A 5 8.09 -3.19 -8.86
N LEU A 6 7.02 -3.60 -9.55
CA LEU A 6 5.71 -2.94 -9.47
C LEU A 6 5.00 -3.16 -8.11
N ARG A 7 5.23 -4.30 -7.45
CA ARG A 7 4.71 -4.56 -6.11
C ARG A 7 5.44 -3.76 -5.02
N GLY A 8 6.63 -3.24 -5.30
CA GLY A 8 7.38 -2.48 -4.31
C GLY A 8 7.01 -1.01 -4.21
N GLU A 9 6.69 -0.37 -5.33
CA GLU A 9 6.39 1.06 -5.35
C GLU A 9 5.04 1.41 -4.69
N SER A 10 4.04 0.54 -4.81
CA SER A 10 2.71 0.74 -4.19
C SER A 10 2.71 0.48 -2.68
N VAL A 11 3.58 -0.41 -2.19
CA VAL A 11 3.63 -0.81 -0.79
C VAL A 11 4.55 0.11 0.02
N SER A 12 5.61 0.66 -0.58
CA SER A 12 6.63 1.44 0.12
C SER A 12 6.09 2.69 0.83
N TRP A 13 5.04 3.30 0.31
CA TRP A 13 4.44 4.51 0.88
C TRP A 13 3.18 4.22 1.71
N SER A 14 2.80 2.94 1.84
CA SER A 14 1.64 2.56 2.63
C SER A 14 1.96 2.53 4.12
N GLN A 15 1.07 3.09 4.93
CA GLN A 15 1.13 3.05 6.38
C GLN A 15 -0.13 2.42 6.93
N SER A 16 0.02 1.36 7.72
CA SER A 16 -1.09 0.74 8.43
C SER A 16 -1.29 1.40 9.78
N HIS A 17 -2.49 1.95 9.98
CA HIS A 17 -2.93 2.58 11.23
C HIS A 17 -3.71 1.60 12.12
N ALA A 18 -3.91 0.36 11.66
CA ALA A 18 -4.60 -0.66 12.45
C ALA A 18 -3.81 -0.95 13.73
N HIS A 19 -4.48 -0.82 14.88
CA HIS A 19 -3.88 -1.08 16.17
C HIS A 19 -4.87 -1.81 17.07
N THR A 20 -4.43 -2.90 17.68
CA THR A 20 -5.22 -3.62 18.68
C THR A 20 -4.56 -3.54 20.05
N LYS A 21 -5.40 -3.43 21.09
CA LYS A 21 -4.94 -3.36 22.48
C LYS A 21 -4.48 -4.72 22.95
N VAL A 22 -3.23 -4.80 23.42
CA VAL A 22 -2.73 -5.98 24.12
C VAL A 22 -3.25 -6.03 25.56
N ARG A 23 -3.10 -7.17 26.25
CA ARG A 23 -3.61 -7.37 27.62
C ARG A 23 -3.16 -6.28 28.63
N SER A 24 -2.00 -5.66 28.40
CA SER A 24 -1.44 -4.58 29.24
C SER A 24 -2.11 -3.23 28.99
N GLU A 25 -2.58 -2.98 27.77
CA GLU A 25 -3.19 -1.72 27.32
C GLU A 25 -4.70 -1.67 27.58
N VAL A 26 -5.35 -2.83 27.74
CA VAL A 26 -6.75 -2.91 28.16
C VAL A 26 -6.89 -2.41 29.61
N ARG A 27 -7.90 -1.58 29.89
CA ARG A 27 -8.14 -0.99 31.22
C ARG A 27 -8.53 -2.05 32.25
N GLY A 28 -8.06 -1.92 33.49
CA GLY A 28 -8.47 -2.78 34.63
C GLY A 28 -7.51 -3.94 34.93
N GLY A 29 -8.02 -5.05 35.46
CA GLY A 29 -7.31 -6.35 35.57
C GLY A 29 -5.99 -6.37 36.36
N GLY A 30 -5.86 -5.55 37.42
CA GLY A 30 -4.72 -5.56 38.35
C GLY A 30 -4.84 -6.57 39.50
N LYS A 31 -6.07 -6.96 39.88
CA LYS A 31 -6.32 -7.96 40.93
C LYS A 31 -6.54 -9.35 40.31
N LYS A 32 -5.94 -10.38 40.93
CA LYS A 32 -6.18 -11.78 40.56
C LYS A 32 -7.68 -12.12 40.77
N PRO A 33 -8.38 -12.72 39.78
CA PRO A 33 -9.82 -12.97 39.89
C PRO A 33 -10.22 -13.85 41.09
N TRP A 34 -9.43 -14.88 41.39
CA TRP A 34 -9.60 -15.75 42.55
C TRP A 34 -8.28 -16.40 42.96
N ARG A 35 -8.25 -16.96 44.17
CA ARG A 35 -7.12 -17.73 44.70
C ARG A 35 -6.77 -18.93 43.81
N GLN A 36 -5.48 -19.28 43.75
CA GLN A 36 -4.98 -20.32 42.84
C GLN A 36 -5.56 -21.72 43.08
N LYS A 37 -5.93 -22.03 44.33
CA LYS A 37 -6.45 -23.33 44.79
C LYS A 37 -7.70 -23.13 45.65
N GLY A 38 -8.54 -24.17 45.76
CA GLY A 38 -9.72 -24.16 46.63
C GLY A 38 -10.93 -23.39 46.07
N SER A 39 -10.96 -23.08 44.78
CA SER A 39 -12.12 -22.46 44.10
C SER A 39 -12.84 -23.41 43.14
N GLY A 40 -12.28 -24.58 42.80
CA GLY A 40 -12.83 -25.52 41.82
C GLY A 40 -12.86 -25.01 40.37
N ARG A 41 -12.38 -23.78 40.11
CA ARG A 41 -12.40 -23.13 38.79
C ARG A 41 -11.04 -23.21 38.11
N ALA A 42 -11.02 -22.98 36.79
CA ALA A 42 -9.79 -22.84 36.01
C ALA A 42 -8.86 -21.76 36.59
N ARG A 43 -7.55 -21.90 36.38
CA ARG A 43 -6.55 -20.98 36.94
C ARG A 43 -6.40 -19.75 36.05
N HIS A 44 -6.69 -18.57 36.60
CA HIS A 44 -6.47 -17.30 35.89
C HIS A 44 -5.62 -16.31 36.69
N GLY A 45 -4.82 -15.53 35.95
CA GLY A 45 -3.97 -14.47 36.49
C GLY A 45 -4.62 -13.08 36.40
N SER A 46 -5.33 -12.79 35.31
CA SER A 46 -6.00 -11.52 35.07
C SER A 46 -7.22 -11.71 34.19
N ILE A 47 -8.24 -10.87 34.39
CA ILE A 47 -9.44 -10.79 33.53
C ILE A 47 -9.13 -10.20 32.14
N ARG A 48 -7.95 -9.58 31.94
CA ARG A 48 -7.55 -8.96 30.66
C ARG A 48 -6.87 -9.94 29.70
N SER A 49 -6.75 -11.21 30.09
CA SER A 49 -6.15 -12.24 29.25
C SER A 49 -6.96 -12.44 27.96
N PRO A 50 -6.32 -12.75 26.81
CA PRO A 50 -7.01 -13.04 25.54
C PRO A 50 -8.06 -14.16 25.63
N LEU A 51 -7.97 -15.02 26.64
CA LEU A 51 -8.95 -16.08 26.91
C LEU A 51 -10.30 -15.54 27.43
N TRP A 52 -10.32 -14.31 27.95
CA TRP A 52 -11.52 -13.70 28.54
C TRP A 52 -12.22 -12.81 27.52
N ARG A 53 -13.56 -12.75 27.59
CA ARG A 53 -14.36 -11.79 26.82
C ARG A 53 -13.96 -10.36 27.22
N GLY A 54 -13.63 -9.53 26.22
CA GLY A 54 -13.14 -8.17 26.45
C GLY A 54 -11.68 -8.09 26.91
N GLY A 55 -10.95 -9.21 26.89
CA GLY A 55 -9.50 -9.25 27.08
C GLY A 55 -8.73 -8.64 25.90
N GLY A 56 -7.42 -8.48 26.06
CA GLY A 56 -6.56 -7.98 24.98
C GLY A 56 -6.32 -9.04 23.89
N VAL A 57 -5.95 -8.61 22.70
CA VAL A 57 -5.63 -9.52 21.57
C VAL A 57 -4.15 -9.91 21.62
N SER A 58 -3.83 -11.20 21.46
CA SER A 58 -2.46 -11.72 21.49
C SER A 58 -1.64 -11.32 20.28
N HIS A 59 -2.15 -11.61 19.08
CA HIS A 59 -1.49 -11.35 17.79
C HIS A 59 -2.41 -10.53 16.90
N GLY A 60 -2.57 -9.25 17.27
CA GLY A 60 -3.27 -8.26 16.46
C GLY A 60 -2.28 -7.32 15.76
N PRO A 61 -2.76 -6.51 14.81
CA PRO A 61 -1.95 -5.45 14.24
C PRO A 61 -1.46 -4.49 15.33
N ARG A 62 -0.16 -4.14 15.26
CA ARG A 62 0.52 -3.23 16.18
C ARG A 62 0.92 -1.97 15.41
N GLY A 63 -0.01 -1.03 15.35
CA GLY A 63 0.18 0.21 14.61
C GLY A 63 0.98 1.28 15.39
N PRO A 64 1.47 2.32 14.69
CA PRO A 64 1.57 2.41 13.23
C PRO A 64 2.72 1.56 12.68
N THR A 65 2.48 0.81 11.60
CA THR A 65 3.53 0.05 10.88
C THR A 65 3.75 0.65 9.51
N SER A 66 5.00 1.02 9.20
CA SER A 66 5.41 1.45 7.86
C SER A 66 5.92 0.26 7.05
N TYR A 67 5.58 0.21 5.77
CA TYR A 67 6.08 -0.79 4.82
C TYR A 67 7.16 -0.22 3.90
N TYR A 68 7.84 0.84 4.33
CA TYR A 68 8.81 1.55 3.53
C TYR A 68 10.08 0.75 3.30
N TYR A 69 10.49 0.65 2.04
CA TYR A 69 11.80 0.17 1.64
C TYR A 69 12.24 0.84 0.34
N MET A 70 13.56 1.02 0.19
CA MET A 70 14.15 1.65 -0.98
C MET A 70 14.76 0.61 -1.91
N LEU A 71 14.42 0.70 -3.20
CA LEU A 71 15.03 -0.11 -4.26
C LEU A 71 16.37 0.48 -4.72
N PRO A 72 17.37 -0.35 -5.05
CA PRO A 72 18.63 0.12 -5.62
C PRO A 72 18.40 0.97 -6.89
N MET A 73 19.17 2.04 -7.05
CA MET A 73 19.01 2.99 -8.16
C MET A 73 19.08 2.30 -9.54
N LYS A 74 20.00 1.34 -9.69
CA LYS A 74 20.17 0.58 -10.95
C LYS A 74 18.90 -0.17 -11.36
N VAL A 75 18.18 -0.75 -10.40
CA VAL A 75 16.93 -1.49 -10.64
C VAL A 75 15.81 -0.54 -11.07
N ARG A 76 15.70 0.63 -10.43
CA ARG A 76 14.72 1.67 -10.81
C ARG A 76 14.94 2.16 -12.24
N VAL A 77 16.18 2.50 -12.56
CA VAL A 77 16.58 2.96 -13.91
C VAL A 77 16.33 1.87 -14.96
N GLN A 78 16.66 0.61 -14.64
CA GLN A 78 16.39 -0.51 -15.54
C GLN A 78 14.89 -0.72 -15.76
N GLY A 79 14.07 -0.59 -14.71
CA GLY A 79 12.61 -0.65 -14.80
C GLY A 79 12.05 0.37 -15.79
N LEU A 80 12.51 1.62 -15.69
CA LEU A 80 12.10 2.69 -16.61
C LEU A 80 12.47 2.39 -18.07
N LYS A 81 13.72 1.93 -18.32
CA LYS A 81 14.17 1.56 -19.67
C LYS A 81 13.32 0.44 -20.27
N VAL A 82 12.99 -0.58 -19.48
CA VAL A 82 12.15 -1.70 -19.94
C VAL A 82 10.72 -1.23 -20.20
N ALA A 83 10.16 -0.35 -19.37
CA ALA A 83 8.83 0.21 -19.58
C ALA A 83 8.75 0.99 -20.91
N LEU A 84 9.71 1.88 -21.16
CA LEU A 84 9.79 2.65 -22.41
C LEU A 84 10.00 1.74 -23.63
N SER A 85 10.93 0.79 -23.53
CA SER A 85 11.19 -0.18 -24.60
C SER A 85 9.95 -1.03 -24.91
N SER A 86 9.22 -1.48 -23.88
CA SER A 86 7.97 -2.22 -24.06
C SER A 86 6.90 -1.40 -24.78
N LYS A 87 6.76 -0.11 -24.46
CA LYS A 87 5.81 0.78 -25.13
C LYS A 87 6.19 1.05 -26.58
N MET A 88 7.49 1.15 -26.86
CA MET A 88 8.00 1.25 -28.23
C MET A 88 7.74 -0.02 -29.05
N SER A 89 8.02 -1.20 -28.50
CA SER A 89 7.77 -2.49 -29.19
C SER A 89 6.29 -2.77 -29.46
N GLN A 90 5.39 -2.21 -28.63
CA GLN A 90 3.94 -2.31 -28.81
C GLN A 90 3.35 -1.17 -29.67
N SER A 91 4.20 -0.31 -30.24
CA SER A 91 3.78 0.86 -31.03
C SER A 91 2.87 1.86 -30.28
N TYR A 92 2.97 1.91 -28.95
CA TYR A 92 2.23 2.85 -28.08
C TYR A 92 3.05 4.08 -27.67
N LEU A 93 4.32 4.15 -28.06
CA LEU A 93 5.17 5.31 -27.80
C LEU A 93 5.19 6.20 -29.04
N HIS A 94 4.83 7.47 -28.87
CA HIS A 94 4.86 8.47 -29.92
C HIS A 94 5.75 9.63 -29.48
N VAL A 95 6.73 10.00 -30.30
CA VAL A 95 7.59 11.16 -30.09
C VAL A 95 7.01 12.32 -30.88
N VAL A 96 6.89 13.49 -30.23
CA VAL A 96 6.34 14.70 -30.82
C VAL A 96 7.33 15.83 -30.58
N ASP A 97 7.58 16.66 -31.59
CA ASP A 97 8.58 17.74 -31.51
C ASP A 97 8.12 18.91 -30.62
N SER A 98 6.83 19.23 -30.63
CA SER A 98 6.26 20.27 -29.77
C SER A 98 4.85 19.95 -29.30
N LEU A 99 4.57 20.30 -28.05
CA LEU A 99 3.23 20.24 -27.46
C LEU A 99 2.50 21.59 -27.62
N ALA A 100 2.57 22.18 -28.82
CA ALA A 100 1.85 23.41 -29.11
C ALA A 100 0.38 23.09 -29.41
N ILE A 101 -0.47 23.18 -28.38
CA ILE A 101 -1.92 23.01 -28.55
C ILE A 101 -2.51 24.35 -29.01
N PRO A 102 -3.16 24.41 -30.19
CA PRO A 102 -3.64 25.67 -30.78
C PRO A 102 -4.83 26.29 -30.03
N THR A 103 -5.51 25.55 -29.17
CA THR A 103 -6.72 25.99 -28.48
C THR A 103 -6.76 25.37 -27.08
N PRO A 104 -7.23 26.11 -26.05
CA PRO A 104 -7.36 25.58 -24.68
C PRO A 104 -8.54 24.60 -24.51
N ASP A 105 -9.29 24.30 -25.57
CA ASP A 105 -10.45 23.44 -25.54
C ASP A 105 -10.04 21.97 -25.33
N PRO A 106 -10.47 21.30 -24.25
CA PRO A 106 -10.17 19.89 -24.03
C PRO A 106 -10.76 18.96 -25.10
N GLN A 107 -11.79 19.39 -25.84
CA GLN A 107 -12.38 18.58 -26.90
C GLN A 107 -11.41 18.37 -28.07
N TYR A 108 -10.61 19.39 -28.40
CA TYR A 108 -9.57 19.30 -29.43
C TYR A 108 -8.60 18.14 -29.18
N LEU A 109 -8.14 17.98 -27.94
CA LEU A 109 -7.24 16.88 -27.57
C LEU A 109 -7.92 15.51 -27.68
N ARG A 110 -9.19 15.39 -27.29
CA ARG A 110 -9.95 14.13 -27.40
C ARG A 110 -10.13 13.71 -28.85
N ASP A 111 -10.48 14.67 -29.71
CA ASP A 111 -10.69 14.43 -31.13
C ASP A 111 -9.37 14.06 -31.81
N LEU A 112 -8.26 14.74 -31.46
CA LEU A 112 -6.92 14.40 -31.94
C LEU A 112 -6.50 12.97 -31.54
N ILE A 113 -6.72 12.59 -30.28
CA ILE A 113 -6.43 11.24 -29.76
C ILE A 113 -7.27 10.20 -30.52
N GLY A 114 -8.55 10.49 -30.75
CA GLY A 114 -9.47 9.62 -31.49
C GLY A 114 -9.04 9.44 -32.95
N HIS A 115 -8.69 10.54 -33.62
CA HIS A 115 -8.24 10.52 -35.02
C HIS A 115 -6.89 9.81 -35.22
N ARG A 116 -5.99 9.90 -34.24
CA ARG A 116 -4.68 9.21 -34.29
C ARG A 116 -4.70 7.79 -33.72
N HIS A 117 -5.84 7.32 -33.24
CA HIS A 117 -6.03 5.99 -32.65
C HIS A 117 -5.06 5.67 -31.50
N TRP A 118 -4.72 6.65 -30.66
CA TRP A 118 -3.80 6.48 -29.53
C TRP A 118 -4.37 5.70 -28.34
N GLY A 119 -5.65 5.33 -28.40
CA GLY A 119 -6.33 4.54 -27.37
C GLY A 119 -7.11 5.37 -26.35
N GLN A 120 -7.55 4.73 -25.27
CA GLN A 120 -8.45 5.36 -24.28
C GLN A 120 -7.73 6.27 -23.27
N SER A 121 -6.45 6.00 -23.00
CA SER A 121 -5.66 6.75 -22.02
C SER A 121 -4.32 7.13 -22.61
N VAL A 122 -4.00 8.42 -22.60
CA VAL A 122 -2.73 8.97 -23.08
C VAL A 122 -2.03 9.67 -21.93
N LEU A 123 -0.75 9.38 -21.75
CA LEU A 123 0.13 10.08 -20.80
C LEU A 123 1.05 11.00 -21.60
N ILE A 124 0.96 12.30 -21.35
CA ILE A 124 1.81 13.32 -21.94
C ILE A 124 2.92 13.64 -20.93
N VAL A 125 4.17 13.63 -21.40
CA VAL A 125 5.36 13.95 -20.60
C VAL A 125 6.06 15.11 -21.29
N ASP A 126 6.20 16.22 -20.57
CA ASP A 126 6.93 17.41 -21.01
C ASP A 126 8.23 17.54 -20.19
N VAL A 127 9.23 18.22 -20.73
CA VAL A 127 10.57 18.39 -20.12
C VAL A 127 10.70 19.77 -19.48
#